data_AF-A0A355B7U5-F1
#
_entry.id   AF-A0A355B7U5-F1
#
_cell.length_a   1.000
_cell.length_b   1.000
_cell.length_c   1.000
_cell.angle_alpha   90.00
_cell.angle_beta   90.00
_cell.angle_gamma   90.00
#
_symmetry.space_group_name_H-M   'P 1'
#
loop_
_entity.id
_entity.type
_entity.pdbx_description
1 polymer ?
#
loop_
_entity_poly.entity_id
_entity_poly.type
_entity_poly.pdbx_seq_one_letter_code
_entity_poly.pdbx_strand_id
1 'polypeptide(L)' 'IDMDHFECLLKDPIPTLVSLMHVNNEIGTVLDLERVGLLCKENNALFHCDTVQSIGKI' A
#
# COMPACT_ATOMS: atom_id res chain seq x y z
N ILE A 1 -0.20 8.21 1.36
CA ILE A 1 -0.05 7.78 2.77
C ILE A 1 1.25 8.34 3.31
N ASP A 2 1.36 8.52 4.63
CA ASP A 2 2.65 8.80 5.27
C ASP A 2 3.48 7.50 5.33
N MET A 3 4.67 7.53 4.76
CA MET A 3 5.52 6.34 4.64
C MET A 3 6.20 5.96 5.95
N ASP A 4 6.59 6.94 6.77
CA ASP A 4 7.29 6.68 8.04
C ASP A 4 6.34 6.01 9.03
N HIS A 5 5.09 6.48 9.08
CA HIS A 5 4.06 5.85 9.89
C HIS A 5 3.71 4.44 9.39
N PHE A 6 3.60 4.25 8.06
CA PHE A 6 3.34 2.94 7.46
C PHE A 6 4.44 1.92 7.80
N GLU A 7 5.71 2.31 7.67
CA GLU A 7 6.86 1.47 8.03
C GLU A 7 6.89 1.16 9.55
N CYS A 8 6.42 2.07 10.39
CA CYS A 8 6.30 1.82 11.83
C CYS A 8 5.26 0.73 12.12
N LEU A 9 4.08 0.81 11.51
CA LEU A 9 2.99 -0.16 11.70
C LEU A 9 3.36 -1.58 11.23
N LEU A 10 4.13 -1.69 10.15
CA LEU A 10 4.55 -2.98 9.61
C LEU A 10 5.51 -3.76 10.52
N LYS A 11 6.15 -3.11 11.50
CA LYS A 11 7.09 -3.77 12.42
C LYS A 11 6.42 -4.61 13.49
N ASP A 12 5.12 -4.45 13.69
CA ASP A 12 4.39 -5.22 14.69
C ASP A 12 4.40 -6.72 14.31
N PRO A 13 4.78 -7.63 15.23
CA PRO A 13 4.95 -9.05 14.92
C PRO A 13 3.60 -9.80 14.91
N ILE A 14 2.62 -9.25 14.20
CA ILE A 14 1.28 -9.81 14.04
C ILE A 14 0.99 -10.09 12.57
N PRO A 15 0.22 -11.15 12.25
CA PRO A 15 -0.26 -11.36 10.89
C PRO A 15 -1.03 -10.14 10.39
N THR A 16 -0.54 -9.54 9.31
CA THR A 16 -1.05 -8.24 8.81
C THR A 16 -1.50 -8.37 7.36
N LEU A 17 -2.65 -7.75 7.06
CA LEU A 17 -3.13 -7.51 5.71
C LEU A 17 -3.14 -6.00 5.48
N VAL A 18 -2.35 -5.55 4.51
CA VAL A 18 -2.34 -4.17 4.01
C VAL A 18 -3.32 -4.07 2.85
N SER A 19 -4.26 -3.11 2.91
CA SER A 19 -5.18 -2.80 1.83
C SER A 19 -5.15 -1.31 1.51
N LEU A 20 -4.71 -0.96 0.30
CA LEU A 20 -4.56 0.43 -0.14
C LEU A 20 -5.19 0.65 -1.53
N MET A 21 -5.51 1.90 -1.87
CA MET A 21 -5.94 2.27 -3.23
C MET A 21 -4.72 2.72 -4.06
N HIS A 22 -4.57 2.21 -5.28
CA HIS A 22 -3.49 2.60 -6.20
C HIS A 22 -3.64 4.07 -6.61
N VAL A 23 -4.83 4.45 -7.05
CA VAL A 23 -5.21 5.83 -7.33
C VAL A 23 -6.31 6.18 -6.36
N ASN A 24 -6.10 7.26 -5.59
CA ASN A 24 -7.10 7.81 -4.69
C ASN A 24 -7.67 9.09 -5.33
N ASN A 25 -8.87 9.01 -5.89
CA ASN A 25 -9.58 10.13 -6.52
C ASN A 25 -10.11 11.19 -5.55
N GLU A 26 -10.19 10.91 -4.24
CA GLU A 26 -10.67 11.90 -3.26
C GLU A 26 -9.58 12.93 -2.97
N ILE A 27 -8.32 12.48 -2.91
CA ILE A 27 -7.15 13.32 -2.57
C ILE A 27 -6.25 13.55 -3.80
N GLY A 28 -6.46 12.82 -4.89
CA GLY A 28 -5.73 12.97 -6.16
C GLY A 28 -4.30 12.42 -6.13
N THR A 29 -4.05 11.37 -5.34
CA THR A 29 -2.71 10.79 -5.16
C THR A 29 -2.59 9.42 -5.84
N VAL A 30 -1.40 9.14 -6.41
CA VAL A 30 -1.02 7.81 -6.90
C VAL A 30 -0.06 7.17 -5.90
N LEU A 31 -0.30 5.90 -5.56
CA LEU A 31 0.50 5.11 -4.65
C LEU A 31 1.69 4.47 -5.39
N ASP A 32 2.87 4.54 -4.80
CA ASP A 32 4.03 3.78 -5.26
C ASP A 32 3.89 2.30 -4.86
N LEU A 33 3.38 1.49 -5.78
CA LEU A 33 3.12 0.06 -5.55
C LEU A 33 4.39 -0.76 -5.34
N GLU A 34 5.50 -0.38 -6.00
CA GLU A 34 6.75 -1.11 -5.89
C GLU A 34 7.35 -0.94 -4.50
N ARG A 35 7.42 0.32 -4.02
CA ARG A 35 7.91 0.61 -2.68
C ARG A 35 7.05 -0.03 -1.60
N VAL A 36 5.73 0.09 -1.69
CA VAL A 36 4.81 -0.53 -0.72
C VAL A 36 4.88 -2.05 -0.75
N GLY A 37 4.92 -2.64 -1.94
CA GLY A 37 5.02 -4.10 -2.11
C GLY A 37 6.30 -4.67 -1.51
N LEU A 38 7.44 -3.97 -1.70
CA LEU A 38 8.72 -4.36 -1.10
C LEU A 38 8.65 -4.34 0.43
N LEU A 39 8.16 -3.25 1.01
CA LEU A 39 8.01 -3.11 2.47
C LEU A 39 7.08 -4.18 3.07
N CYS A 40 5.94 -4.45 2.43
CA CYS A 40 5.03 -5.52 2.86
C CYS A 40 5.73 -6.88 2.84
N LYS A 41 6.49 -7.17 1.79
CA LYS A 41 7.23 -8.43 1.64
C LYS A 41 8.33 -8.58 2.70
N GLU A 42 9.08 -7.52 2.98
CA GLU A 42 10.12 -7.51 4.02
C GLU A 42 9.56 -7.75 5.42
N ASN A 43 8.33 -7.30 5.67
CA ASN A 43 7.64 -7.45 6.97
C ASN A 43 6.64 -8.63 6.99
N ASN A 44 6.68 -9.51 5.98
CA ASN A 44 5.82 -10.69 5.91
C ASN A 44 4.31 -10.38 5.96
N ALA A 45 3.92 -9.20 5.47
CA ALA A 45 2.54 -8.74 5.39
C ALA A 45 1.92 -9.11 4.03
N LEU A 46 0.65 -9.50 4.04
CA LEU A 46 -0.12 -9.67 2.81
C LEU A 46 -0.48 -8.30 2.25
N PHE A 47 -0.38 -8.13 0.94
CA PHE A 47 -0.68 -6.87 0.28
C PHE A 47 -1.84 -7.02 -0.72
N HIS A 48 -2.86 -6.20 -0.53
CA HIS A 48 -3.98 -6.00 -1.43
C HIS A 48 -3.97 -4.54 -1.92
N CYS A 49 -4.27 -4.35 -3.20
CA CYS A 49 -4.42 -3.03 -3.77
C CYS A 49 -5.70 -2.92 -4.60
N ASP A 50 -6.53 -1.92 -4.29
CA ASP A 50 -7.64 -1.51 -5.15
C ASP A 50 -7.10 -0.74 -6.35
N THR A 51 -7.45 -1.19 -7.56
CA THR A 51 -7.01 -0.63 -8.84
C THR A 51 -8.18 -0.16 -9.72
N VAL A 52 -9.39 -0.04 -9.18
CA VAL A 52 -10.63 0.34 -9.91
C VAL A 52 -10.45 1.63 -10.70
N GLN A 53 -9.66 2.56 -10.18
CA GLN A 53 -9.46 3.87 -10.79
C GLN A 53 -8.27 3.94 -11.74
N SER A 54 -7.29 3.06 -11.58
CA SER A 54 -6.11 2.99 -12.46
C SER A 54 -6.32 2.08 -13.66
N ILE A 55 -7.14 1.03 -13.54
CA ILE A 55 -7.31 0.02 -14.59
C ILE A 55 -7.74 0.67 -15.92
N GLY A 56 -6.92 0.49 -16.96
CA GLY A 56 -7.18 1.04 -18.30
C GLY A 56 -7.00 2.56 -18.44
N LYS A 57 -6.46 3.25 -17.43
CA LYS A 57 -6.20 4.70 -17.45
C LYS A 57 -4.73 5.06 -17.19
N ILE A 58 -4.02 4.19 -16.46
CA ILE A 58 -2.60 4.29 -16.13
C ILE A 58 -1.93 2.98 -16.58
#